data_AF-A0AA45WJ09-F1
#
_entry.id   AF-A0AA45WJ09-F1
#
_cell.length_a   1.000
_cell.length_b   1.000
_cell.length_c   1.000
_cell.angle_alpha   90.00
_cell.angle_beta   90.00
_cell.angle_gamma   90.00
#
_symmetry.space_group_name_H-M   'P 1'
#
loop_
_entity.id
_entity.type
_entity.pdbx_description
1 polymer ?
#
loop_
_entity_poly.entity_id
_entity_poly.type
_entity_poly.pdbx_seq_one_letter_code
_entity_poly.pdbx_strand_id
1 'polypeptide(L)'
;MGGLKEPDFEKINAIAPDLIVISARQAESYKEFSEIAPTIYLGVDSTRYMDSFKENMITLGKIFGKEAIVKQELAKIDSAIKNLNKKATASDKQALIVLANEGKVSAYGPGSRFGLIHDVFGVKPVDSNIKASTHGQSISFEYIVDKNPDYLFVIDRSAVVGGQSGAKQVIEYELVKKTTAFKEGHIVYLDPNYWYLSGGGSPLSLRWYGKLSKA
;
A
#
# COMPACT_ATOMS: atom_id res chain seq x y z
N MET A 1 -11.97 14.53 12.64
CA MET A 1 -12.03 13.06 12.77
C MET A 1 -10.87 12.46 13.56
N GLY A 2 -9.75 13.17 13.79
CA GLY A 2 -8.59 12.62 14.53
C GLY A 2 -7.57 11.93 13.63
N GLY A 3 -6.73 11.08 14.21
CA GLY A 3 -5.69 10.31 13.52
C GLY A 3 -6.13 8.89 13.15
N LEU A 4 -5.33 8.20 12.33
CA LEU A 4 -5.64 6.82 11.92
C LEU A 4 -5.55 5.80 13.06
N LYS A 5 -4.76 6.08 14.10
CA LYS A 5 -4.62 5.24 15.29
C LYS A 5 -5.33 5.80 16.52
N GLU A 6 -5.60 7.10 16.51
CA GLU A 6 -6.23 7.82 17.62
C GLU A 6 -7.39 8.64 17.06
N PRO A 7 -8.55 7.99 16.80
CA PRO A 7 -9.74 8.67 16.33
C PRO A 7 -10.26 9.64 17.38
N ASP A 8 -10.81 10.76 16.92
CA ASP A 8 -11.45 11.75 17.78
C ASP A 8 -12.95 11.46 17.85
N PHE A 9 -13.33 10.58 18.78
CA PHE A 9 -14.71 10.08 18.90
C PHE A 9 -15.72 11.18 19.23
N GLU A 10 -15.31 12.20 19.99
CA GLU A 10 -16.17 13.35 20.27
C GLU A 10 -16.51 14.11 18.99
N LYS A 11 -15.50 14.42 18.16
CA LYS A 11 -15.74 15.06 16.85
C LYS A 11 -16.51 14.18 15.89
N ILE A 12 -16.28 12.87 15.91
CA ILE A 12 -17.01 11.93 15.05
C ILE A 12 -18.49 11.88 15.46
N ASN A 13 -18.78 11.78 16.75
CA ASN A 13 -20.14 11.80 17.26
C ASN A 13 -20.86 13.13 16.96
N ALA A 14 -20.14 14.26 17.10
CA ALA A 14 -20.70 15.59 16.87
C ALA A 14 -21.21 15.84 15.44
N ILE A 15 -20.70 15.11 14.43
CA ILE A 15 -21.18 15.23 13.05
C ILE A 15 -22.33 14.28 12.71
N ALA A 16 -22.80 13.47 13.67
CA ALA A 16 -23.90 12.52 13.53
C ALA A 16 -23.88 11.73 12.19
N PRO A 17 -22.83 10.92 11.96
CA PRO A 17 -22.65 10.27 10.67
C PRO A 17 -23.70 9.18 10.43
N ASP A 18 -24.23 9.07 9.21
CA ASP A 18 -25.13 7.97 8.83
C ASP A 18 -24.40 6.63 8.62
N LEU A 19 -23.09 6.71 8.34
CA LEU A 19 -22.21 5.57 8.09
C LEU A 19 -20.77 5.93 8.46
N ILE A 20 -20.10 5.02 9.16
CA ILE A 20 -18.67 5.09 9.43
C ILE A 20 -17.97 3.96 8.65
N VAL A 21 -16.94 4.32 7.89
CA VAL A 21 -16.12 3.36 7.13
C VAL A 21 -14.73 3.35 7.73
N ILE A 22 -14.30 2.19 8.23
CA ILE A 22 -13.00 2.01 8.85
C ILE A 22 -12.12 1.00 8.10
N SER A 23 -10.83 0.97 8.45
CA SER A 23 -9.84 0.04 7.90
C SER A 23 -9.01 -0.59 9.02
N ALA A 24 -7.99 -1.38 8.65
CA ALA A 24 -7.15 -2.15 9.58
C ALA A 24 -6.59 -1.34 10.76
N ARG A 25 -6.26 -0.05 10.58
CA ARG A 25 -5.66 0.77 11.65
C ARG A 25 -6.63 1.20 12.74
N GLN A 26 -7.93 1.15 12.44
CA GLN A 26 -9.02 1.51 13.34
C GLN A 26 -9.77 0.27 13.86
N ALA A 27 -9.37 -0.93 13.43
CA ALA A 27 -10.12 -2.16 13.68
C ALA A 27 -10.33 -2.45 15.17
N GLU A 28 -9.35 -2.12 16.01
CA GLU A 28 -9.43 -2.30 17.47
C GLU A 28 -10.54 -1.45 18.10
N SER A 29 -10.90 -0.32 17.49
CA SER A 29 -11.96 0.56 18.00
C SER A 29 -13.30 0.38 17.29
N TYR A 30 -13.50 -0.73 16.58
CA TYR A 30 -14.73 -0.98 15.80
C TYR A 30 -16.00 -0.86 16.67
N LYS A 31 -15.94 -1.33 17.92
CA LYS A 31 -17.08 -1.30 18.84
C LYS A 31 -17.47 0.13 19.16
N GLU A 32 -16.49 0.97 19.48
CA GLU A 32 -16.65 2.39 19.82
C GLU A 32 -17.21 3.17 18.62
N PHE A 33 -16.75 2.89 17.39
CA PHE A 33 -17.36 3.46 16.20
C PHE A 33 -18.82 3.01 16.01
N SER A 34 -19.11 1.74 16.29
CA SER A 34 -20.46 1.16 16.15
C SER A 34 -21.47 1.70 17.17
N GLU A 35 -21.01 2.25 18.30
CA GLU A 35 -21.86 2.95 19.27
C GLU A 35 -22.33 4.31 18.74
N ILE A 36 -21.61 4.90 17.78
CA ILE A 36 -21.94 6.20 17.19
C ILE A 36 -22.87 6.04 15.99
N ALA A 37 -22.55 5.12 15.07
CA ALA A 37 -23.29 4.92 13.82
C ALA A 37 -23.03 3.53 13.22
N PRO A 38 -23.86 3.08 12.25
CA PRO A 38 -23.54 1.90 11.46
C PRO A 38 -22.11 1.98 10.94
N THR A 39 -21.30 0.97 11.29
CA THR A 39 -19.87 0.94 10.98
C THR A 39 -19.56 -0.25 10.08
N ILE A 40 -18.77 -0.03 9.04
CA ILE A 40 -18.28 -1.10 8.17
C ILE A 40 -16.76 -1.11 8.14
N TYR A 41 -16.19 -2.31 8.13
CA TYR A 41 -14.76 -2.55 7.99
C TYR A 41 -14.43 -2.92 6.55
N LEU A 42 -13.62 -2.08 5.87
CA LEU A 42 -13.15 -2.30 4.50
C LEU A 42 -11.62 -2.45 4.47
N GLY A 43 -11.11 -3.42 5.25
CA GLY A 43 -9.70 -3.81 5.18
C GLY A 43 -9.35 -4.52 3.88
N VAL A 44 -8.09 -4.40 3.45
CA VAL A 44 -7.55 -5.16 2.31
C VAL A 44 -6.67 -6.27 2.86
N ASP A 45 -6.92 -7.50 2.40
CA ASP A 45 -6.13 -8.67 2.76
C ASP A 45 -4.98 -8.82 1.76
N SER A 46 -3.73 -8.75 2.24
CA SER A 46 -2.55 -8.80 1.38
C SER A 46 -2.37 -10.14 0.65
N THR A 47 -2.93 -11.24 1.16
CA THR A 47 -2.83 -12.57 0.54
C THR A 47 -3.80 -12.74 -0.64
N ARG A 48 -4.83 -11.90 -0.71
CA ARG A 48 -5.85 -11.85 -1.78
C ARG A 48 -6.23 -10.41 -2.09
N TYR A 49 -5.21 -9.61 -2.36
CA TYR A 49 -5.33 -8.15 -2.46
C TYR A 49 -6.44 -7.73 -3.41
N MET A 50 -6.42 -8.25 -4.65
CA MET A 50 -7.38 -7.83 -5.67
C MET A 50 -8.81 -8.27 -5.38
N ASP A 51 -9.00 -9.43 -4.76
CA ASP A 51 -10.33 -9.94 -4.41
C ASP A 51 -10.94 -9.10 -3.30
N SER A 52 -10.24 -8.95 -2.17
CA SER A 52 -10.71 -8.13 -1.05
C SER A 52 -10.92 -6.66 -1.44
N PHE A 53 -10.05 -6.12 -2.30
CA PHE A 53 -10.23 -4.79 -2.86
C PHE A 53 -11.53 -4.68 -3.70
N LYS A 54 -11.79 -5.64 -4.60
CA LYS A 54 -13.01 -5.65 -5.42
C LYS A 54 -14.26 -5.81 -4.57
N GLU A 55 -14.24 -6.69 -3.57
CA GLU A 55 -15.32 -6.89 -2.61
C GLU A 55 -15.66 -5.58 -1.87
N ASN A 56 -14.64 -4.86 -1.41
CA ASN A 56 -14.81 -3.55 -0.76
C ASN A 56 -15.43 -2.53 -1.73
N MET A 57 -14.96 -2.46 -2.97
CA MET A 57 -15.51 -1.52 -3.96
C MET A 57 -16.94 -1.86 -4.34
N ILE A 58 -17.27 -3.14 -4.49
CA ILE A 58 -18.64 -3.61 -4.78
C ILE A 58 -19.57 -3.28 -3.61
N THR A 59 -19.11 -3.45 -2.38
CA THR A 59 -19.86 -3.09 -1.17
C THR A 59 -20.19 -1.59 -1.16
N LEU A 60 -19.20 -0.73 -1.41
CA LEU A 60 -19.43 0.71 -1.55
C LEU A 60 -20.36 1.04 -2.71
N GLY A 61 -20.21 0.34 -3.84
CA GLY A 61 -21.11 0.48 -4.99
C GLY A 61 -22.56 0.25 -4.63
N LYS A 62 -22.87 -0.80 -3.85
CA LYS A 62 -24.24 -1.09 -3.40
C LYS A 62 -24.77 -0.07 -2.41
N ILE A 63 -23.95 0.33 -1.43
CA ILE A 63 -24.33 1.31 -0.40
C ILE A 63 -24.74 2.64 -1.03
N PHE A 64 -24.02 3.09 -2.05
CA PHE A 64 -24.24 4.38 -2.71
C PHE A 64 -25.04 4.29 -4.03
N GLY A 65 -25.50 3.10 -4.44
CA GLY A 65 -26.20 2.91 -5.72
C GLY A 65 -25.36 3.25 -6.96
N LYS A 66 -24.05 2.99 -6.91
CA LYS A 66 -23.05 3.30 -7.95
C LYS A 66 -22.39 2.05 -8.54
N GLU A 67 -23.08 0.92 -8.57
CA GLU A 67 -22.56 -0.38 -9.03
C GLU A 67 -22.04 -0.31 -10.47
N ALA A 68 -22.72 0.43 -11.35
CA ALA A 68 -22.29 0.62 -12.74
C ALA A 68 -20.92 1.32 -12.84
N ILE A 69 -20.70 2.36 -12.02
CA ILE A 69 -19.44 3.10 -11.96
C ILE A 69 -18.33 2.18 -11.43
N VAL A 70 -18.61 1.47 -10.34
CA VAL A 70 -17.67 0.51 -9.75
C VAL A 70 -17.26 -0.54 -10.77
N LYS A 71 -18.23 -1.17 -11.46
CA LYS A 71 -17.96 -2.18 -12.49
C LYS A 71 -17.07 -1.64 -13.61
N GLN A 72 -17.38 -0.43 -14.12
CA GLN A 72 -16.63 0.16 -15.23
C GLN A 72 -15.16 0.40 -14.85
N GLU A 73 -14.90 0.98 -13.68
CA GLU A 73 -13.54 1.32 -13.31
C GLU A 73 -12.75 0.10 -12.79
N LEU A 74 -13.39 -0.89 -12.16
CA LEU A 74 -12.75 -2.18 -11.85
C LEU A 74 -12.25 -2.86 -13.12
N ALA A 75 -13.03 -2.80 -14.22
CA ALA A 75 -12.59 -3.33 -15.51
C ALA A 75 -11.36 -2.60 -16.07
N LYS A 76 -11.25 -1.27 -15.87
CA LYS A 76 -10.07 -0.49 -16.26
C LYS A 76 -8.84 -0.91 -15.45
N ILE A 77 -9.01 -1.10 -14.14
CA ILE A 77 -7.95 -1.55 -13.24
C ILE A 77 -7.47 -2.94 -13.65
N ASP A 78 -8.38 -3.89 -13.90
CA ASP A 78 -8.04 -5.24 -14.35
C ASP A 78 -7.27 -5.23 -15.68
N SER A 79 -7.68 -4.39 -16.63
CA SER A 79 -6.96 -4.23 -17.89
C SER A 79 -5.55 -3.67 -17.70
N ALA A 80 -5.39 -2.65 -16.86
CA ALA A 80 -4.08 -2.06 -16.55
C ALA A 80 -3.16 -3.08 -15.86
N ILE A 81 -3.68 -3.82 -14.87
CA ILE A 81 -2.95 -4.88 -14.16
C ILE A 81 -2.51 -5.96 -15.14
N LYS A 82 -3.41 -6.45 -16.01
CA LYS A 82 -3.08 -7.48 -17.00
C LYS A 82 -1.96 -7.02 -17.93
N ASN A 83 -1.99 -5.77 -18.39
CA ASN A 83 -0.96 -5.20 -19.25
C ASN A 83 0.39 -5.06 -18.53
N LEU A 84 0.38 -4.61 -17.28
CA LEU A 84 1.59 -4.49 -16.46
C LEU A 84 2.17 -5.88 -16.15
N ASN A 85 1.34 -6.81 -15.71
CA ASN A 85 1.74 -8.18 -15.40
C ASN A 85 2.37 -8.88 -16.61
N LYS A 86 1.77 -8.74 -17.81
CA LYS A 86 2.36 -9.27 -19.04
C LYS A 86 3.76 -8.71 -19.32
N LYS A 87 4.01 -7.42 -19.04
CA LYS A 87 5.33 -6.80 -19.23
C LYS A 87 6.32 -7.26 -18.17
N ALA A 88 5.91 -7.31 -16.91
CA ALA A 88 6.76 -7.70 -15.79
C ALA A 88 7.18 -9.18 -15.88
N THR A 89 6.23 -10.07 -16.20
CA THR A 89 6.50 -11.52 -16.32
C THR A 89 7.31 -11.90 -17.55
N ALA A 90 7.33 -11.07 -18.58
CA ALA A 90 8.23 -11.22 -19.73
C ALA A 90 9.67 -10.78 -19.43
N SER A 91 9.94 -10.19 -18.26
CA SER A 91 11.27 -9.78 -17.82
C SER A 91 11.84 -10.78 -16.81
N ASP A 92 13.15 -10.96 -16.83
CA ASP A 92 13.89 -11.69 -15.80
C ASP A 92 14.38 -10.80 -14.65
N LYS A 93 14.11 -9.50 -14.72
CA LYS A 93 14.52 -8.54 -13.70
C LYS A 93 13.84 -8.81 -12.36
N GLN A 94 14.62 -8.73 -11.29
CA GLN A 94 14.19 -8.96 -9.93
C GLN A 94 14.14 -7.65 -9.14
N ALA A 95 13.21 -7.57 -8.19
CA ALA A 95 13.01 -6.39 -7.36
C ALA A 95 13.10 -6.70 -5.87
N LEU A 96 13.53 -5.69 -5.11
CA LEU A 96 13.40 -5.64 -3.66
C LEU A 96 12.47 -4.50 -3.28
N ILE A 97 11.57 -4.76 -2.32
CA ILE A 97 10.71 -3.73 -1.74
C ILE A 97 11.21 -3.42 -0.34
N VAL A 98 11.43 -2.14 -0.05
CA VAL A 98 11.88 -1.68 1.26
C VAL A 98 11.02 -0.55 1.80
N LEU A 99 10.83 -0.56 3.13
CA LEU A 99 10.31 0.57 3.88
C LEU A 99 11.47 1.21 4.65
N ALA A 100 11.73 2.49 4.39
CA ALA A 100 12.63 3.29 5.20
C ALA A 100 11.85 3.98 6.33
N ASN A 101 12.38 3.89 7.54
CA ASN A 101 11.81 4.55 8.72
C ASN A 101 12.91 4.92 9.70
N GLU A 102 13.13 6.22 9.91
CA GLU A 102 14.04 6.74 10.95
C GLU A 102 15.45 6.09 10.87
N GLY A 103 16.01 6.03 9.67
CA GLY A 103 17.34 5.44 9.42
C GLY A 103 17.39 3.91 9.35
N LYS A 104 16.29 3.22 9.67
CA LYS A 104 16.17 1.76 9.55
C LYS A 104 15.49 1.36 8.24
N VAL A 105 15.79 0.16 7.77
CA VAL A 105 15.24 -0.40 6.54
C VAL A 105 14.64 -1.78 6.82
N SER A 106 13.39 -1.98 6.40
CA SER A 106 12.72 -3.28 6.41
C SER A 106 12.41 -3.75 5.00
N ALA A 107 12.73 -5.01 4.68
CA ALA A 107 12.39 -5.67 3.43
C ALA A 107 11.01 -6.32 3.48
N TYR A 108 10.35 -6.33 2.32
CA TYR A 108 9.02 -6.89 2.12
C TYR A 108 9.01 -7.78 0.87
N GLY A 109 8.34 -8.93 0.97
CA GLY A 109 8.22 -9.91 -0.11
C GLY A 109 6.77 -10.24 -0.49
N PRO A 110 6.56 -11.32 -1.24
CA PRO A 110 5.25 -11.87 -1.58
C PRO A 110 4.33 -12.04 -0.35
N GLY A 111 3.02 -11.81 -0.53
CA GLY A 111 2.00 -11.92 0.51
C GLY A 111 2.04 -10.83 1.60
N SER A 112 3.03 -9.93 1.55
CA SER A 112 3.14 -8.82 2.50
C SER A 112 2.26 -7.63 2.13
N ARG A 113 2.16 -6.62 3.00
CA ARG A 113 1.38 -5.39 2.75
C ARG A 113 1.81 -4.56 1.53
N PHE A 114 2.97 -4.82 0.95
CA PHE A 114 3.44 -4.22 -0.30
C PHE A 114 3.63 -5.28 -1.41
N GLY A 115 3.22 -6.53 -1.13
CA GLY A 115 3.36 -7.69 -2.01
C GLY A 115 2.62 -7.55 -3.34
N LEU A 116 1.71 -6.57 -3.49
CA LEU A 116 1.03 -6.25 -4.74
C LEU A 116 1.98 -6.18 -5.96
N ILE A 117 3.19 -5.64 -5.76
CA ILE A 117 4.24 -5.55 -6.80
C ILE A 117 4.66 -6.95 -7.29
N HIS A 118 4.76 -7.92 -6.39
CA HIS A 118 5.11 -9.29 -6.73
C HIS A 118 3.88 -10.11 -7.12
N ASP A 119 2.88 -10.15 -6.27
CA ASP A 119 1.75 -11.07 -6.33
C ASP A 119 0.77 -10.74 -7.47
N VAL A 120 0.65 -9.45 -7.82
CA VAL A 120 -0.34 -8.98 -8.80
C VAL A 120 0.34 -8.39 -10.02
N PHE A 121 1.32 -7.52 -9.84
CA PHE A 121 2.05 -6.94 -10.97
C PHE A 121 3.07 -7.90 -11.57
N GLY A 122 3.39 -9.02 -10.92
CA GLY A 122 4.22 -10.09 -11.49
C GLY A 122 5.71 -9.78 -11.53
N VAL A 123 6.19 -8.76 -10.79
CA VAL A 123 7.61 -8.46 -10.69
C VAL A 123 8.28 -9.53 -9.82
N LYS A 124 9.34 -10.18 -10.32
CA LYS A 124 10.03 -11.25 -9.60
C LYS A 124 10.68 -10.69 -8.32
N PRO A 125 10.48 -11.30 -7.14
CA PRO A 125 11.22 -10.91 -5.95
C PRO A 125 12.69 -11.35 -6.08
N VAL A 126 13.62 -10.52 -5.58
CA VAL A 126 15.04 -10.90 -5.46
C VAL A 126 15.27 -11.94 -4.35
N ASP A 127 14.35 -12.01 -3.39
CA ASP A 127 14.33 -13.02 -2.33
C ASP A 127 12.89 -13.45 -2.03
N SER A 128 12.53 -14.66 -2.45
CA SER A 128 11.21 -15.25 -2.22
C SER A 128 11.02 -15.78 -0.79
N ASN A 129 12.08 -15.80 0.04
CA ASN A 129 12.02 -16.33 1.41
C ASN A 129 11.69 -15.26 2.45
N ILE A 130 11.57 -13.99 2.07
CA ILE A 130 11.14 -12.92 2.97
C ILE A 130 9.72 -13.24 3.45
N LYS A 131 9.60 -13.58 4.75
CA LYS A 131 8.32 -13.91 5.35
C LYS A 131 7.46 -12.66 5.49
N ALA A 132 6.19 -12.77 5.10
CA ALA A 132 5.22 -11.70 5.28
C ALA A 132 5.03 -11.40 6.77
N SER A 133 5.20 -10.13 7.14
CA SER A 133 4.92 -9.62 8.48
C SER A 133 4.44 -8.17 8.39
N THR A 134 3.75 -7.68 9.43
CA THR A 134 3.25 -6.30 9.48
C THR A 134 4.36 -5.26 9.33
N HIS A 135 5.56 -5.56 9.85
CA HIS A 135 6.71 -4.65 9.92
C HIS A 135 7.86 -5.03 8.97
N GLY A 136 7.67 -6.03 8.12
CA GLY A 136 8.70 -6.57 7.25
C GLY A 136 9.81 -7.28 8.02
N GLN A 137 10.86 -7.66 7.29
CA GLN A 137 12.10 -8.18 7.87
C GLN A 137 13.10 -7.03 7.99
N SER A 138 13.61 -6.75 9.18
CA SER A 138 14.70 -5.77 9.34
C SER A 138 15.92 -6.25 8.57
N ILE A 139 16.51 -5.39 7.73
CA ILE A 139 17.68 -5.70 6.91
C ILE A 139 18.77 -4.62 7.08
N SER A 140 20.00 -4.98 6.72
CA SER A 140 21.10 -4.02 6.60
C SER A 140 21.27 -3.55 5.15
N PHE A 141 22.12 -2.55 4.91
CA PHE A 141 22.45 -2.12 3.55
C PHE A 141 23.27 -3.17 2.80
N GLU A 142 24.10 -3.93 3.51
CA GLU A 142 24.85 -5.07 2.96
C GLU A 142 23.92 -6.13 2.39
N TYR A 143 22.74 -6.36 3.00
CA TYR A 143 21.74 -7.25 2.42
C TYR A 143 21.23 -6.75 1.06
N ILE A 144 21.01 -5.43 0.90
CA ILE A 144 20.59 -4.85 -0.39
C ILE A 144 21.70 -5.05 -1.44
N VAL A 145 22.97 -4.89 -1.04
CA VAL A 145 24.13 -5.10 -1.91
C VAL A 145 24.31 -6.57 -2.27
N ASP A 146 24.17 -7.48 -1.31
CA ASP A 146 24.28 -8.92 -1.51
C ASP A 146 23.20 -9.45 -2.46
N LYS A 147 21.95 -9.02 -2.25
CA LYS A 147 20.85 -9.37 -3.15
C LYS A 147 20.94 -8.71 -4.52
N ASN A 148 21.55 -7.53 -4.59
CA ASN A 148 21.78 -6.77 -5.82
C ASN A 148 20.57 -6.72 -6.78
N PRO A 149 19.41 -6.16 -6.37
CA PRO A 149 18.21 -6.18 -7.20
C PRO A 149 18.36 -5.30 -8.44
N ASP A 150 17.63 -5.63 -9.52
CA ASP A 150 17.51 -4.78 -10.71
C ASP A 150 16.63 -3.56 -10.45
N TYR A 151 15.60 -3.70 -9.61
CA TYR A 151 14.73 -2.61 -9.15
C TYR A 151 14.68 -2.55 -7.62
N LEU A 152 14.77 -1.34 -7.07
CA LEU A 152 14.59 -1.10 -5.64
C LEU A 152 13.38 -0.19 -5.42
N PHE A 153 12.28 -0.74 -4.92
CA PHE A 153 11.08 0.02 -4.58
C PHE A 153 11.18 0.48 -3.13
N VAL A 154 11.18 1.80 -2.93
CA VAL A 154 11.38 2.42 -1.62
C VAL A 154 10.11 3.14 -1.18
N ILE A 155 9.60 2.81 0.01
CA ILE A 155 8.54 3.54 0.68
C ILE A 155 9.15 4.33 1.85
N ASP A 156 8.99 5.65 1.86
CA ASP A 156 9.46 6.52 2.96
C ASP A 156 8.34 6.72 4.01
N ARG A 157 8.39 5.97 5.12
CA ARG A 157 7.41 6.17 6.21
C ARG A 157 7.60 7.51 6.89
N SER A 158 8.85 7.95 7.07
CA SER A 158 9.18 9.18 7.79
C SER A 158 8.57 10.41 7.11
N ALA A 159 8.45 10.39 5.78
CA ALA A 159 7.80 11.45 5.01
C ALA A 159 6.33 11.70 5.39
N VAL A 160 5.58 10.68 5.82
CA VAL A 160 4.13 10.79 6.13
C VAL A 160 3.79 10.68 7.61
N VAL A 161 4.72 10.21 8.45
CA VAL A 161 4.52 10.13 9.90
C VAL A 161 5.36 11.14 10.67
N GLY A 162 6.62 11.34 10.27
CA GLY A 162 7.56 12.27 10.93
C GLY A 162 7.61 13.66 10.28
N GLY A 163 6.97 13.85 9.12
CA GLY A 163 6.97 15.13 8.39
C GLY A 163 8.30 15.50 7.74
N GLN A 164 9.30 14.61 7.77
CA GLN A 164 10.61 14.80 7.15
C GLN A 164 10.96 13.57 6.32
N SER A 165 11.20 13.77 5.02
CA SER A 165 11.71 12.70 4.16
C SER A 165 13.19 12.48 4.42
N GLY A 166 13.58 11.21 4.53
CA GLY A 166 14.96 10.81 4.75
C GLY A 166 15.35 9.54 4.00
N ALA A 167 14.39 8.89 3.32
CA ALA A 167 14.66 7.61 2.68
C ALA A 167 15.75 7.69 1.63
N LYS A 168 15.85 8.79 0.87
CA LYS A 168 16.88 8.93 -0.16
C LYS A 168 18.30 8.96 0.45
N GLN A 169 18.48 9.73 1.51
CA GLN A 169 19.77 9.84 2.22
C GLN A 169 20.14 8.51 2.90
N VAL A 170 19.15 7.79 3.41
CA VAL A 170 19.33 6.47 4.04
C VAL A 170 19.66 5.41 2.99
N ILE A 171 18.93 5.37 1.87
CA ILE A 171 19.06 4.33 0.84
C ILE A 171 20.24 4.58 -0.08
N GLU A 172 20.52 5.79 -0.51
CA GLU A 172 21.66 6.10 -1.43
C GLU A 172 22.99 6.25 -0.69
N TYR A 173 23.17 5.47 0.37
CA TYR A 173 24.45 5.29 1.05
C TYR A 173 25.48 4.66 0.10
N GLU A 174 26.77 4.91 0.32
CA GLU A 174 27.88 4.51 -0.59
C GLU A 174 27.82 3.04 -1.04
N LEU A 175 27.36 2.14 -0.17
CA LEU A 175 27.22 0.73 -0.49
C LEU A 175 26.14 0.46 -1.54
N VAL A 176 24.98 1.09 -1.42
CA VAL A 176 23.85 0.88 -2.35
C VAL A 176 24.16 1.45 -3.73
N LYS A 177 25.04 2.44 -3.84
CA LYS A 177 25.52 2.95 -5.14
C LYS A 177 26.22 1.89 -6.01
N LYS A 178 26.64 0.78 -5.41
CA LYS A 178 27.27 -0.34 -6.13
C LYS A 178 26.25 -1.29 -6.78
N THR A 179 24.97 -1.19 -6.41
CA THR A 179 23.92 -2.08 -6.90
C THR A 179 23.52 -1.79 -8.35
N THR A 180 22.96 -2.80 -9.02
CA THR A 180 22.35 -2.67 -10.36
C THR A 180 21.24 -1.61 -10.33
N ALA A 181 20.33 -1.68 -9.35
CA ALA A 181 19.24 -0.71 -9.23
C ALA A 181 19.73 0.75 -9.18
N PHE A 182 20.81 1.06 -8.45
CA PHE A 182 21.36 2.42 -8.45
C PHE A 182 22.00 2.80 -9.79
N LYS A 183 22.90 1.94 -10.29
CA LYS A 183 23.67 2.20 -11.52
C LYS A 183 22.79 2.39 -12.75
N GLU A 184 21.68 1.66 -12.83
CA GLU A 184 20.73 1.75 -13.93
C GLU A 184 19.62 2.79 -13.70
N GLY A 185 19.61 3.49 -12.55
CA GLY A 185 18.58 4.48 -12.22
C GLY A 185 17.20 3.86 -11.93
N HIS A 186 17.17 2.64 -11.43
CA HIS A 186 15.98 1.84 -11.13
C HIS A 186 15.61 1.82 -9.63
N ILE A 187 16.05 2.83 -8.87
CA ILE A 187 15.51 3.10 -7.53
C ILE A 187 14.23 3.92 -7.68
N VAL A 188 13.11 3.33 -7.28
CA VAL A 188 11.78 3.92 -7.41
C VAL A 188 11.25 4.29 -6.03
N TYR A 189 11.24 5.58 -5.73
CA TYR A 189 10.62 6.12 -4.52
C TYR A 189 9.10 6.22 -4.73
N LEU A 190 8.37 5.32 -4.09
CA LEU A 190 6.92 5.23 -4.18
C LEU A 190 6.25 6.27 -3.27
N ASP A 191 5.16 6.87 -3.72
CA ASP A 191 4.41 7.86 -2.93
C ASP A 191 3.87 7.22 -1.63
N PRO A 192 4.39 7.62 -0.46
CA PRO A 192 4.01 7.00 0.81
C PRO A 192 2.55 7.28 1.20
N ASN A 193 1.89 8.30 0.65
CA ASN A 193 0.46 8.49 0.88
C ASN A 193 -0.32 7.28 0.33
N TYR A 194 0.04 6.80 -0.86
CA TYR A 194 -0.68 5.70 -1.51
C TYR A 194 -0.17 4.34 -1.03
N TRP A 195 1.14 4.21 -0.88
CA TRP A 195 1.76 2.95 -0.54
C TRP A 195 1.71 2.68 0.96
N TYR A 196 1.90 3.69 1.82
CA TYR A 196 1.89 3.50 3.27
C TYR A 196 0.53 3.77 3.92
N LEU A 197 -0.17 4.86 3.57
CA LEU A 197 -1.42 5.26 4.24
C LEU A 197 -2.68 4.62 3.63
N SER A 198 -2.75 4.50 2.29
CA SER A 198 -3.94 4.01 1.58
C SER A 198 -3.97 2.49 1.31
N GLY A 199 -3.21 1.69 2.06
CA GLY A 199 -3.28 0.22 1.95
C GLY A 199 -2.46 -0.38 0.81
N GLY A 200 -1.17 -0.06 0.73
CA GLY A 200 -0.22 -0.87 -0.03
C GLY A 200 -0.16 -0.60 -1.53
N GLY A 201 -0.42 0.63 -1.95
CA GLY A 201 -0.34 1.02 -3.36
C GLY A 201 -1.67 0.87 -4.08
N SER A 202 -2.77 1.07 -3.34
CA SER A 202 -4.11 1.06 -3.92
C SER A 202 -4.10 1.86 -5.22
N PRO A 203 -4.61 1.31 -6.34
CA PRO A 203 -4.81 2.07 -7.58
C PRO A 203 -5.68 3.32 -7.38
N LEU A 204 -6.24 3.49 -6.18
CA LEU A 204 -7.19 4.51 -5.79
C LEU A 204 -6.60 5.40 -4.71
N SER A 205 -5.96 6.46 -5.14
CA SER A 205 -5.78 7.62 -4.30
C SER A 205 -6.88 8.64 -4.52
N LEU A 206 -7.75 8.84 -3.51
CA LEU A 206 -8.72 9.94 -3.34
C LEU A 206 -9.78 10.17 -4.44
N ARG A 207 -9.58 9.67 -5.65
CA ARG A 207 -10.39 9.93 -6.85
C ARG A 207 -11.78 9.31 -6.78
N TRP A 208 -11.97 8.30 -5.95
CA TRP A 208 -13.20 7.52 -5.89
C TRP A 208 -14.17 7.97 -4.84
N TYR A 209 -13.71 8.31 -3.64
CA TYR A 209 -14.59 8.89 -2.62
C TYR A 209 -15.25 10.16 -3.17
N GLY A 210 -14.48 11.03 -3.84
CA GLY A 210 -15.02 12.22 -4.51
C GLY A 210 -15.96 11.95 -5.70
N LYS A 211 -15.85 10.79 -6.38
CA LYS A 211 -16.78 10.39 -7.45
C LYS A 211 -18.05 9.72 -6.91
N LEU A 212 -17.96 9.03 -5.76
CA LEU A 212 -19.08 8.34 -5.11
C LEU A 212 -19.93 9.31 -4.29
N SER A 213 -19.34 10.33 -3.66
CA SER A 213 -20.04 11.27 -2.79
C SER A 213 -20.59 12.54 -3.46
N LYS A 214 -20.20 12.83 -4.71
CA LYS A 214 -20.59 14.08 -5.42
C LYS A 214 -21.53 13.87 -6.63
N ALA A 215 -22.44 12.90 -6.59
CA ALA A 215 -23.45 12.74 -7.64
C ALA A 215 -24.79 12.29 -7.08
#